data_AF-A0A536BXS5-F1
#
_entry.id   AF-A0A536BXS5-F1
#
_cell.length_a   1.000
_cell.length_b   1.000
_cell.length_c   1.000
_cell.angle_alpha   90.00
_cell.angle_beta   90.00
_cell.angle_gamma   90.00
#
_symmetry.space_group_name_H-M   'P 1'
#
loop_
_entity.id
_entity.type
_entity.pdbx_description
1 polymer ?
#
loop_
_entity_poly.entity_id
_entity_poly.type
_entity_poly.pdbx_seq_one_letter_code
_entity_poly.pdbx_strand_id
1 'polypeptide(L)'
;MREPATATAEPQVRTLRRAVLNTLVYADLFDYPLTDSEIRRYLIGEAAATSRVTALLDGDAGLRRHVDRTGDWVHLTHRSHLAKVRRDRAAMSADLWPIARHFGAWIARLPFVRLVGVTGALAMNNATVGDDIDLFILVQPGRLWLCRLFILAIVRLAGHQGTTLCPNFLLSTDHLRLSERNLFTAHEIAQMVPLTRTPWYDAFLDANDWVRDFLPNAFGNASTGEARRDRRSATRVATRLLSTRLFDPLERWEMERKVRRLRARQEREGGSVAFSVHECRGHFAAHDARILATYSDRLAAYAAALS
;
A
#
# COMPACT_ATOMS: atom_id res chain seq x y z
N MET A 1 17.62 8.86 -47.14
CA MET A 1 16.26 9.31 -46.76
C MET A 1 16.03 8.88 -45.32
N ARG A 2 16.20 9.79 -44.35
CA ARG A 2 15.89 9.51 -42.93
C ARG A 2 14.41 9.80 -42.73
N GLU A 3 13.63 8.82 -42.33
CA GLU A 3 12.28 9.05 -41.80
C GLU A 3 12.33 10.10 -40.68
N PRO A 4 11.39 11.05 -40.64
CA PRO A 4 11.43 12.11 -39.66
C PRO A 4 11.05 11.55 -38.28
N ALA A 5 11.97 11.68 -37.31
CA ALA A 5 11.80 11.29 -35.91
C ALA A 5 10.65 12.03 -35.17
N THR A 6 9.92 12.91 -35.85
CA THR A 6 8.80 13.70 -35.31
C THR A 6 7.48 12.93 -35.27
N ALA A 7 7.23 12.00 -36.20
CA ALA A 7 5.94 11.28 -36.28
C ALA A 7 5.70 10.32 -35.09
N THR A 8 6.76 9.80 -34.47
CA THR A 8 6.68 8.91 -33.30
C THR A 8 6.74 9.66 -31.96
N ALA A 9 7.17 10.93 -31.96
CA ALA A 9 7.29 11.73 -30.75
C ALA A 9 5.92 12.20 -30.21
N GLU A 10 5.00 12.63 -31.08
CA GLU A 10 3.68 13.12 -30.68
C GLU A 10 2.78 12.05 -30.02
N PRO A 11 2.68 10.81 -30.55
CA PRO A 11 1.92 9.74 -29.90
C PRO A 11 2.48 9.38 -28.52
N GLN A 12 3.81 9.37 -28.38
CA GLN A 12 4.47 9.07 -27.10
C GLN A 12 4.27 10.18 -26.06
N VAL A 13 4.35 11.45 -26.48
CA VAL A 13 4.07 12.60 -25.60
C VAL A 13 2.62 12.59 -25.14
N ARG A 14 1.67 12.29 -26.06
CA ARG A 14 0.24 12.16 -25.71
C ARG A 14 0.00 11.04 -24.70
N THR A 15 0.64 9.90 -24.92
CA THR A 15 0.53 8.74 -24.03
C THR A 15 1.09 9.05 -22.64
N LEU A 16 2.26 9.70 -22.57
CA LEU A 16 2.85 10.12 -21.30
C LEU A 16 2.00 11.19 -20.58
N ARG A 17 1.43 12.14 -21.33
CA ARG A 17 0.49 13.14 -20.78
C ARG A 17 -0.72 12.47 -20.13
N ARG A 18 -1.30 11.49 -20.82
CA ARG A 18 -2.40 10.69 -20.29
C ARG A 18 -1.99 9.94 -19.01
N ALA A 19 -0.81 9.33 -18.99
CA ALA A 19 -0.30 8.65 -17.80
C ALA A 19 -0.13 9.60 -16.60
N VAL A 20 0.46 10.79 -16.81
CA VAL A 20 0.62 11.79 -15.74
C VAL A 20 -0.74 12.27 -15.23
N LEU A 21 -1.69 12.56 -16.12
CA LEU A 21 -3.02 13.00 -15.71
C LEU A 21 -3.78 11.88 -14.97
N ASN A 22 -3.69 10.63 -15.44
CA ASN A 22 -4.24 9.47 -14.77
C ASN A 22 -3.70 9.33 -13.34
N THR A 23 -2.39 9.50 -13.15
CA THR A 23 -1.72 9.47 -11.84
C THR A 23 -2.21 10.59 -10.92
N LEU A 24 -2.33 11.83 -11.44
CA LEU A 24 -2.82 12.96 -10.65
C LEU A 24 -4.30 12.82 -10.28
N VAL A 25 -5.15 12.35 -11.19
CA VAL A 25 -6.57 12.07 -10.93
C VAL A 25 -6.74 10.99 -9.87
N TYR A 26 -5.91 9.94 -9.91
CA TYR A 26 -5.93 8.90 -8.89
C TYR A 26 -5.53 9.45 -7.52
N ALA A 27 -4.45 10.24 -7.44
CA ALA A 27 -3.99 10.83 -6.18
C ALA A 27 -4.99 11.86 -5.59
N ASP A 28 -5.72 12.58 -6.45
CA ASP A 28 -6.78 13.51 -6.06
C ASP A 28 -7.99 12.82 -5.39
N LEU A 29 -8.14 11.49 -5.53
CA LEU A 29 -9.14 10.72 -4.76
C LEU A 29 -8.85 10.74 -3.25
N PHE A 30 -7.60 11.00 -2.88
CA PHE A 30 -7.10 10.97 -1.50
C PHE A 30 -6.67 12.36 -1.00
N ASP A 31 -7.03 13.43 -1.73
CA ASP A 31 -6.59 14.81 -1.48
C ASP A 31 -5.06 14.92 -1.37
N TYR A 32 -4.35 14.19 -2.23
CA TYR A 32 -2.91 14.02 -2.13
C TYR A 32 -2.20 14.66 -3.34
N PRO A 33 -1.70 15.90 -3.21
CA PRO A 33 -0.95 16.52 -4.29
C PRO A 33 0.46 15.90 -4.32
N LEU A 34 0.95 15.62 -5.53
CA LEU A 34 2.15 14.82 -5.74
C LEU A 34 3.38 15.70 -5.97
N THR A 35 4.53 15.28 -5.47
CA THR A 35 5.81 15.79 -5.93
C THR A 35 6.21 15.16 -7.26
N ASP A 36 7.15 15.77 -7.99
CA ASP A 36 7.64 15.22 -9.27
C ASP A 36 8.20 13.78 -9.10
N SER A 37 8.82 13.47 -7.96
CA SER A 37 9.34 12.13 -7.68
C SER A 37 8.23 11.11 -7.47
N GLU A 38 7.13 11.50 -6.83
CA GLU A 38 5.96 10.65 -6.64
C GLU A 38 5.19 10.44 -7.94
N ILE A 39 5.05 11.47 -8.79
CA ILE A 39 4.45 11.32 -10.14
C ILE A 39 5.24 10.29 -10.95
N ARG A 40 6.58 10.39 -10.94
CA ARG A 40 7.44 9.43 -11.64
C ARG A 40 7.29 8.03 -11.09
N ARG A 41 7.34 7.87 -9.77
CA ARG A 41 7.28 6.57 -9.10
C ARG A 41 5.94 5.89 -9.31
N TYR A 42 4.84 6.64 -9.25
CA TYR A 42 3.48 6.13 -9.35
C TYR A 42 2.85 6.43 -10.72
N LEU A 43 3.67 6.52 -11.77
CA LEU A 43 3.19 6.76 -13.12
C LEU A 43 2.34 5.58 -13.59
N ILE A 44 1.07 5.83 -13.92
CA ILE A 44 0.09 4.77 -14.20
C ILE A 44 0.20 4.36 -15.68
N GLY A 45 0.45 3.07 -15.90
CA GLY A 45 0.38 2.40 -17.19
C GLY A 45 1.56 2.67 -18.15
N GLU A 46 2.50 3.53 -17.80
CA GLU A 46 3.62 3.90 -18.69
C GLU A 46 4.96 3.90 -17.95
N ALA A 47 5.95 3.23 -18.54
CA ALA A 47 7.33 3.30 -18.07
C ALA A 47 8.00 4.53 -18.72
N ALA A 48 8.50 5.44 -17.89
CA ALA A 48 9.12 6.67 -18.39
C ALA A 48 10.33 7.08 -17.57
N ALA A 49 11.39 7.49 -18.27
CA ALA A 49 12.58 8.04 -17.66
C ALA A 49 12.29 9.38 -16.97
N THR A 50 13.01 9.65 -15.88
CA THR A 50 12.86 10.87 -15.08
C THR A 50 12.89 12.15 -15.91
N SER A 51 13.84 12.26 -16.83
CA SER A 51 13.99 13.43 -17.70
C SER A 51 12.76 13.69 -18.58
N ARG A 52 12.09 12.65 -19.07
CA ARG A 52 10.89 12.78 -19.91
C ARG A 52 9.69 13.29 -19.12
N VAL A 53 9.50 12.77 -17.90
CA VAL A 53 8.39 13.21 -17.03
C VAL A 53 8.60 14.67 -16.61
N THR A 54 9.82 15.04 -16.22
CA THR A 54 10.16 16.43 -15.87
C THR A 54 9.96 17.37 -17.06
N ALA A 55 10.48 17.02 -18.24
CA ALA A 55 10.29 17.84 -19.44
C ALA A 55 8.81 18.05 -19.80
N LEU A 56 7.97 17.02 -19.59
CA LEU A 56 6.53 17.13 -19.82
C LEU A 56 5.86 18.06 -18.79
N LEU A 57 6.16 17.89 -17.50
CA LEU A 57 5.62 18.74 -16.42
C LEU A 57 6.00 20.22 -16.62
N ASP A 58 7.23 20.47 -17.09
CA ASP A 58 7.74 21.82 -17.29
C ASP A 58 7.28 22.45 -18.61
N GLY A 59 7.14 21.68 -19.69
CA GLY A 59 7.02 22.23 -21.05
C GLY A 59 5.67 22.06 -21.74
N ASP A 60 4.80 21.16 -21.25
CA ASP A 60 3.62 20.77 -22.02
C ASP A 60 2.41 21.68 -21.78
N ALA A 61 2.09 22.50 -22.78
CA ALA A 61 0.95 23.42 -22.75
C ALA A 61 -0.42 22.71 -22.75
N GLY A 62 -0.50 21.43 -23.13
CA GLY A 62 -1.72 20.63 -23.00
C GLY A 62 -1.99 20.23 -21.55
N LEU A 63 -0.95 19.76 -20.86
CA LEU A 63 -0.99 19.34 -19.47
C LEU A 63 -1.28 20.50 -18.52
N ARG A 64 -0.66 21.66 -18.75
CA ARG A 64 -0.83 22.87 -17.92
C ARG A 64 -2.26 23.43 -17.88
N ARG A 65 -3.16 22.99 -18.77
CA ARG A 65 -4.59 23.37 -18.71
C ARG A 65 -5.36 22.62 -17.63
N HIS A 66 -4.81 21.52 -17.14
CA HIS A 66 -5.46 20.61 -16.19
C HIS A 66 -4.68 20.46 -14.89
N VAL A 67 -3.44 20.96 -14.86
CA VAL A 67 -2.49 20.75 -13.78
C VAL A 67 -1.87 22.08 -13.37
N ASP A 68 -1.89 22.34 -12.07
CA ASP A 68 -1.27 23.48 -11.41
C ASP A 68 -0.20 23.01 -10.41
N ARG A 69 0.61 23.97 -9.95
CA ARG A 69 1.65 23.73 -8.96
C ARG A 69 1.58 24.74 -7.83
N THR A 70 1.72 24.25 -6.60
CA THR A 70 1.87 25.08 -5.40
C THR A 70 3.11 24.62 -4.63
N GLY A 71 4.21 25.37 -4.75
CA GLY A 71 5.52 24.95 -4.23
C GLY A 71 6.03 23.69 -4.92
N ASP A 72 6.38 22.67 -4.15
CA ASP A 72 6.88 21.40 -4.69
C ASP A 72 5.78 20.46 -5.17
N TRP A 73 4.51 20.75 -4.85
CA TRP A 73 3.39 19.85 -5.15
C TRP A 73 2.63 20.24 -6.41
N VAL A 74 2.41 19.24 -7.24
CA VAL A 74 1.62 19.26 -8.47
C VAL A 74 0.25 18.67 -8.16
N HIS A 75 -0.79 19.33 -8.64
CA HIS A 75 -2.18 18.95 -8.41
C HIS A 75 -3.05 19.33 -9.60
N LEU A 76 -4.29 18.84 -9.64
CA LEU A 76 -5.25 19.28 -10.66
C LEU A 76 -5.58 20.78 -10.48
N THR A 77 -5.98 21.46 -11.55
CA THR A 77 -6.40 22.87 -11.50
C THR A 77 -7.46 23.11 -10.43
N HIS A 78 -7.44 24.30 -9.81
CA HIS A 78 -8.35 24.70 -8.72
C HIS A 78 -8.21 23.93 -7.40
N ARG A 79 -7.13 23.18 -7.22
CA ARG A 79 -6.84 22.41 -5.99
C ARG A 79 -5.64 22.93 -5.18
N SER A 80 -5.27 24.20 -5.29
CA SER A 80 -4.10 24.77 -4.60
C SER A 80 -4.14 24.64 -3.07
N HIS A 81 -5.34 24.58 -2.48
CA HIS A 81 -5.53 24.33 -1.04
C HIS A 81 -4.94 22.99 -0.58
N LEU A 82 -4.82 22.00 -1.48
CA LEU A 82 -4.24 20.69 -1.16
C LEU A 82 -2.79 20.79 -0.66
N ALA A 83 -2.04 21.82 -1.07
CA ALA A 83 -0.70 22.07 -0.54
C ALA A 83 -0.71 22.29 0.99
N LYS A 84 -1.73 22.96 1.52
CA LYS A 84 -1.92 23.12 2.96
C LYS A 84 -2.33 21.79 3.60
N VAL A 85 -3.31 21.10 3.01
CA VAL A 85 -3.78 19.78 3.48
C VAL A 85 -2.60 18.79 3.60
N ARG A 86 -1.74 18.76 2.58
CA ARG A 86 -0.53 17.92 2.53
C ARG A 86 0.44 18.21 3.68
N ARG A 87 0.68 19.50 3.99
CA ARG A 87 1.53 19.89 5.12
C ARG A 87 0.93 19.47 6.46
N ASP A 88 -0.36 19.75 6.65
CA ASP A 88 -1.07 19.45 7.90
C ASP A 88 -1.09 17.93 8.16
N ARG A 89 -1.45 17.13 7.15
CA ARG A 89 -1.48 15.66 7.27
C ARG A 89 -0.08 15.06 7.41
N ALA A 90 0.94 15.64 6.79
CA ALA A 90 2.32 15.20 6.99
C ALA A 90 2.79 15.44 8.43
N ALA A 91 2.43 16.58 9.04
CA ALA A 91 2.72 16.86 10.44
C ALA A 91 1.99 15.87 11.37
N MET A 92 0.69 15.62 11.15
CA MET A 92 -0.08 14.63 11.91
C MET A 92 0.51 13.21 11.75
N SER A 93 0.91 12.85 10.54
CA SER A 93 1.57 11.55 10.27
C SER A 93 2.90 11.41 11.00
N ALA A 94 3.65 12.51 11.15
CA ALA A 94 4.93 12.51 11.87
C ALA A 94 4.75 12.10 13.35
N ASP A 95 3.62 12.45 13.97
CA ASP A 95 3.30 12.06 15.35
C ASP A 95 2.91 10.57 15.46
N LEU A 96 2.32 10.00 14.40
CA LEU A 96 1.90 8.59 14.36
C LEU A 96 3.06 7.63 14.05
N TRP A 97 4.09 8.07 13.33
CA TRP A 97 5.22 7.22 12.94
C TRP A 97 5.99 6.60 14.11
N PRO A 98 6.35 7.35 15.18
CA PRO A 98 6.97 6.77 16.37
C PRO A 98 6.11 5.66 16.99
N ILE A 99 4.80 5.86 17.03
CA ILE A 99 3.83 4.89 17.57
C ILE A 99 3.78 3.64 16.69
N ALA A 100 3.66 3.80 15.37
CA ALA A 100 3.69 2.71 14.40
C ALA A 100 4.98 1.89 14.51
N ARG A 101 6.13 2.55 14.63
CA ARG A 101 7.44 1.90 14.81
C ARG A 101 7.54 1.19 16.15
N HIS A 102 7.03 1.78 17.22
CA HIS A 102 7.06 1.20 18.55
C HIS A 102 6.29 -0.13 18.62
N PHE A 103 5.00 -0.10 18.30
CA PHE A 103 4.16 -1.30 18.35
C PHE A 103 4.47 -2.28 17.22
N GLY A 104 4.81 -1.79 16.04
CA GLY A 104 5.27 -2.63 14.94
C GLY A 104 6.55 -3.38 15.29
N ALA A 105 7.46 -2.79 16.08
CA ALA A 105 8.62 -3.51 16.59
C ALA A 105 8.26 -4.57 17.64
N TRP A 106 7.20 -4.38 18.43
CA TRP A 106 6.70 -5.43 19.34
C TRP A 106 6.12 -6.60 18.55
N ILE A 107 5.27 -6.30 17.56
CA ILE A 107 4.70 -7.29 16.65
C ILE A 107 5.80 -8.05 15.91
N ALA A 108 6.82 -7.34 15.40
CA ALA A 108 7.93 -7.97 14.68
C ALA A 108 8.78 -8.92 15.54
N ARG A 109 8.69 -8.85 16.88
CA ARG A 109 9.36 -9.75 17.82
C ARG A 109 8.53 -10.97 18.19
N LEU A 110 7.24 -11.00 17.82
CA LEU A 110 6.40 -12.16 18.03
C LEU A 110 6.97 -13.39 17.30
N PRO A 111 6.74 -14.60 17.83
CA PRO A 111 7.06 -15.81 17.09
C PRO A 111 6.31 -15.80 15.76
N PHE A 112 6.87 -16.47 14.75
CA PHE A 112 6.27 -16.67 13.43
C PHE A 112 6.20 -15.43 12.52
N VAL A 113 6.22 -14.21 13.03
CA VAL A 113 6.27 -12.98 12.20
C VAL A 113 7.55 -12.95 11.36
N ARG A 114 7.38 -12.61 10.07
CA ARG A 114 8.44 -12.53 9.05
C ARG A 114 8.67 -11.12 8.55
N LEU A 115 7.61 -10.33 8.47
CA LEU A 115 7.63 -8.94 8.05
C LEU A 115 6.52 -8.18 8.76
N VAL A 116 6.77 -6.91 9.06
CA VAL A 116 5.75 -5.92 9.41
C VAL A 116 5.96 -4.70 8.51
N GLY A 117 4.93 -4.31 7.78
CA GLY A 117 4.88 -3.10 6.98
C GLY A 117 3.71 -2.21 7.40
N VAL A 118 3.85 -0.92 7.15
CA VAL A 118 2.79 0.08 7.30
C VAL A 118 2.20 0.33 5.91
N THR A 119 0.87 0.34 5.82
CA THR A 119 0.09 0.60 4.60
C THR A 119 -0.89 1.76 4.83
N GLY A 120 -1.79 2.01 3.87
CA GLY A 120 -2.82 3.05 4.02
C GLY A 120 -2.26 4.47 4.11
N ALA A 121 -3.04 5.38 4.71
CA ALA A 121 -2.75 6.81 4.71
C ALA A 121 -1.40 7.17 5.37
N LEU A 122 -1.03 6.47 6.45
CA LEU A 122 0.22 6.73 7.16
C LEU A 122 1.46 6.42 6.30
N ALA A 123 1.41 5.37 5.48
CA ALA A 123 2.52 5.01 4.59
C ALA A 123 2.88 6.13 3.60
N MET A 124 1.90 6.96 3.24
CA MET A 124 2.05 8.12 2.36
C MET A 124 2.22 9.45 3.12
N ASN A 125 2.30 9.45 4.45
CA ASN A 125 2.24 10.68 5.26
C ASN A 125 0.98 11.52 4.99
N ASN A 126 -0.15 10.84 4.80
CA ASN A 126 -1.45 11.43 4.53
C ASN A 126 -2.49 11.13 5.62
N ALA A 127 -2.04 10.67 6.79
CA ALA A 127 -2.94 10.37 7.90
C ALA A 127 -3.45 11.66 8.56
N THR A 128 -4.63 11.56 9.16
CA THR A 128 -5.31 12.58 9.95
C THR A 128 -5.38 12.17 11.42
N VAL A 129 -5.74 13.13 12.29
CA VAL A 129 -5.92 12.83 13.72
C VAL A 129 -7.04 11.82 13.89
N GLY A 130 -6.73 10.71 14.55
CA GLY A 130 -7.68 9.62 14.83
C GLY A 130 -7.70 8.52 13.78
N ASP A 131 -6.90 8.62 12.71
CA ASP A 131 -6.75 7.52 11.75
C ASP A 131 -6.08 6.29 12.38
N ASP A 132 -6.51 5.13 11.90
CA ASP A 132 -5.92 3.84 12.29
C ASP A 132 -4.53 3.67 11.68
N ILE A 133 -3.63 3.02 12.43
CA ILE A 133 -2.33 2.59 11.90
C ILE A 133 -2.53 1.22 11.22
N ASP A 134 -2.61 1.23 9.90
CA ASP A 134 -2.75 0.02 9.09
C ASP A 134 -1.44 -0.75 8.97
N LEU A 135 -1.49 -2.03 9.36
CA LEU A 135 -0.35 -2.93 9.34
C LEU A 135 -0.57 -4.10 8.38
N PHE A 136 0.45 -4.33 7.54
CA PHE A 136 0.63 -5.52 6.72
C PHE A 136 1.64 -6.45 7.37
N ILE A 137 1.30 -7.73 7.56
CA ILE A 137 2.12 -8.66 8.33
C ILE A 137 2.25 -9.98 7.57
N LEU A 138 3.51 -10.39 7.32
CA LEU A 138 3.80 -11.73 6.82
C LEU A 138 4.07 -12.68 7.98
N VAL A 139 3.42 -13.85 7.94
CA VAL A 139 3.48 -14.86 9.00
C VAL A 139 3.91 -16.21 8.45
N GLN A 140 4.65 -16.98 9.23
CA GLN A 140 5.00 -18.36 8.91
C GLN A 140 3.74 -19.22 8.58
N PRO A 141 3.86 -20.22 7.69
CA PRO A 141 2.78 -21.15 7.39
C PRO A 141 2.26 -21.89 8.62
N GLY A 142 0.94 -22.07 8.68
CA GLY A 142 0.23 -22.79 9.75
C GLY A 142 0.21 -22.12 11.14
N ARG A 143 0.58 -20.84 11.21
CA ARG A 143 0.65 -20.07 12.47
C ARG A 143 0.02 -18.68 12.37
N LEU A 144 -0.76 -18.42 11.32
CA LEU A 144 -1.34 -17.11 11.04
C LEU A 144 -2.32 -16.69 12.14
N TRP A 145 -3.19 -17.60 12.57
CA TRP A 145 -4.26 -17.31 13.52
C TRP A 145 -3.76 -17.21 14.96
N LEU A 146 -2.80 -18.05 15.34
CA LEU A 146 -2.09 -17.95 16.61
C LEU A 146 -1.30 -16.65 16.69
N CYS A 147 -0.59 -16.28 15.62
CA CYS A 147 0.10 -15.00 15.54
C CYS A 147 -0.90 -13.84 15.64
N ARG A 148 -2.06 -13.94 14.98
CA ARG A 148 -3.14 -12.97 15.08
C ARG A 148 -3.62 -12.79 16.51
N LEU A 149 -3.77 -13.87 17.29
CA LEU A 149 -4.18 -13.79 18.69
C LEU A 149 -3.18 -12.95 19.52
N PHE A 150 -1.88 -13.16 19.31
CA PHE A 150 -0.85 -12.37 19.98
C PHE A 150 -0.85 -10.90 19.54
N ILE A 151 -1.03 -10.65 18.23
CA ILE A 151 -1.15 -9.29 17.70
C ILE A 151 -2.34 -8.57 18.33
N LEU A 152 -3.50 -9.23 18.48
CA LEU A 152 -4.67 -8.63 19.11
C LEU A 152 -4.44 -8.26 20.58
N ALA A 153 -3.58 -8.98 21.31
CA ALA A 153 -3.18 -8.58 22.65
C ALA A 153 -2.38 -7.26 22.64
N ILE A 154 -1.46 -7.10 21.68
CA ILE A 154 -0.71 -5.84 21.49
C ILE A 154 -1.66 -4.70 21.07
N VAL A 155 -2.59 -4.97 20.15
CA VAL A 155 -3.60 -3.99 19.70
C VAL A 155 -4.45 -3.50 20.88
N ARG A 156 -4.88 -4.38 21.77
CA ARG A 156 -5.64 -3.99 22.98
C ARG A 156 -4.82 -3.10 23.91
N LEU A 157 -3.56 -3.46 24.13
CA LEU A 157 -2.66 -2.64 24.95
C LEU A 157 -2.44 -1.25 24.33
N ALA A 158 -2.26 -1.19 23.01
CA ALA A 158 -2.17 0.08 22.28
C ALA A 158 -3.45 0.92 22.43
N GLY A 159 -4.63 0.27 22.36
CA GLY A 159 -5.92 0.93 22.57
C GLY A 159 -6.06 1.53 23.97
N HIS A 160 -5.57 0.87 25.01
CA HIS A 160 -5.52 1.44 26.36
C HIS A 160 -4.60 2.67 26.48
N GLN A 161 -3.66 2.83 25.55
CA GLN A 161 -2.78 3.99 25.44
C GLN A 161 -3.30 5.04 24.44
N GLY A 162 -4.56 4.92 23.99
CA GLY A 162 -5.19 5.85 23.05
C GLY A 162 -4.75 5.68 21.60
N THR A 163 -4.14 4.55 21.25
CA THR A 163 -3.68 4.24 19.88
C THR A 163 -4.57 3.18 19.23
N THR A 164 -5.07 3.45 18.02
CA THR A 164 -5.79 2.45 17.23
C THR A 164 -4.86 1.79 16.22
N LEU A 165 -4.53 0.52 16.46
CA LEU A 165 -3.76 -0.30 15.53
C LEU A 165 -4.72 -1.22 14.76
N CYS A 166 -4.68 -1.15 13.43
CA CYS A 166 -5.41 -2.08 12.58
C CYS A 166 -4.43 -3.09 11.98
N PRO A 167 -4.42 -4.35 12.44
CA PRO A 167 -3.72 -5.43 11.75
C PRO A 167 -4.53 -5.81 10.50
N ASN A 168 -4.49 -4.91 9.53
CA ASN A 168 -5.36 -4.80 8.37
C ASN A 168 -5.21 -6.00 7.43
N PHE A 169 -3.97 -6.47 7.28
CA PHE A 169 -3.66 -7.60 6.40
C PHE A 169 -2.63 -8.55 7.02
N LEU A 170 -3.03 -9.80 7.23
CA LEU A 170 -2.11 -10.88 7.58
C LEU A 170 -2.07 -11.89 6.43
N LEU A 171 -0.87 -12.21 5.98
CA LEU A 171 -0.65 -13.14 4.89
C LEU A 171 0.38 -14.19 5.28
N SER A 172 0.14 -15.43 4.90
CA SER A 172 1.08 -16.51 5.10
C SER A 172 2.15 -16.53 4.03
N THR A 173 3.39 -16.83 4.40
CA THR A 173 4.52 -16.75 3.48
C THR A 173 4.57 -17.85 2.41
N ASP A 174 3.70 -18.86 2.49
CA ASP A 174 3.46 -19.85 1.42
C ASP A 174 2.44 -19.36 0.37
N HIS A 175 1.77 -18.22 0.61
CA HIS A 175 0.81 -17.59 -0.32
C HIS A 175 1.07 -16.09 -0.44
N LEU A 176 2.29 -15.72 -0.86
CA LEU A 176 2.70 -14.30 -0.96
C LEU A 176 1.95 -13.50 -2.04
N ARG A 177 1.45 -14.18 -3.08
CA ARG A 177 0.77 -13.53 -4.20
C ARG A 177 -0.66 -13.15 -3.81
N LEU A 178 -1.01 -11.88 -3.98
CA LEU A 178 -2.38 -11.41 -3.75
C LEU A 178 -3.30 -11.86 -4.90
N SER A 179 -4.52 -12.25 -4.55
CA SER A 179 -5.56 -12.66 -5.50
C SER A 179 -6.12 -11.48 -6.28
N GLU A 180 -6.38 -10.37 -5.58
CA GLU A 180 -6.88 -9.13 -6.17
C GLU A 180 -5.76 -8.40 -6.93
N ARG A 181 -5.95 -8.23 -8.24
CA ARG A 181 -4.98 -7.60 -9.14
C ARG A 181 -5.63 -6.42 -9.84
N ASN A 182 -5.65 -5.29 -9.14
CA ASN A 182 -6.22 -4.05 -9.64
C ASN A 182 -5.31 -2.87 -9.29
N LEU A 183 -5.58 -1.70 -9.88
CA LEU A 183 -4.78 -0.49 -9.68
C LEU A 183 -4.71 -0.08 -8.20
N PHE A 184 -5.79 -0.26 -7.44
CA PHE A 184 -5.81 0.08 -6.02
C PHE A 184 -4.85 -0.80 -5.21
N THR A 185 -4.93 -2.12 -5.39
CA THR A 185 -4.03 -3.07 -4.72
C THR A 185 -2.58 -2.87 -5.19
N ALA A 186 -2.36 -2.48 -6.45
CA ALA A 186 -1.03 -2.12 -6.94
C ALA A 186 -0.43 -0.93 -6.18
N HIS A 187 -1.23 0.11 -5.92
CA HIS A 187 -0.82 1.25 -5.10
C HIS A 187 -0.54 0.84 -3.65
N GLU A 188 -1.40 0.03 -3.03
CA GLU A 188 -1.18 -0.46 -1.66
C GLU A 188 0.16 -1.18 -1.51
N ILE A 189 0.53 -2.03 -2.48
CA ILE A 189 1.83 -2.71 -2.48
C ILE A 189 2.97 -1.71 -2.72
N ALA A 190 2.85 -0.84 -3.73
CA ALA A 190 3.90 0.10 -4.13
C ALA A 190 4.23 1.16 -3.06
N GLN A 191 3.24 1.50 -2.22
CA GLN A 191 3.32 2.51 -1.17
C GLN A 191 3.67 1.92 0.20
N MET A 192 3.60 0.59 0.36
CA MET A 192 3.91 -0.07 1.63
C MET A 192 5.32 0.29 2.12
N VAL A 193 5.41 0.64 3.41
CA VAL A 193 6.67 0.95 4.08
C VAL A 193 7.02 -0.19 5.04
N PRO A 194 8.00 -1.06 4.72
CA PRO A 194 8.45 -2.10 5.66
C PRO A 194 9.15 -1.45 6.86
N LEU A 195 8.72 -1.75 8.09
CA LEU A 195 9.38 -1.24 9.31
C LEU A 195 10.80 -1.79 9.47
N THR A 196 11.04 -2.97 8.91
CA THR A 196 12.37 -3.55 8.71
C THR A 196 12.34 -4.28 7.39
N ARG A 197 13.26 -3.97 6.48
CA ARG A 197 13.40 -4.74 5.24
C ARG A 197 13.96 -6.12 5.58
N THR A 198 13.25 -7.15 5.17
CA THR A 198 13.66 -8.56 5.32
C THR A 198 13.62 -9.21 3.95
N PRO A 199 14.27 -10.37 3.73
CA PRO A 199 14.16 -11.10 2.46
C PRO A 199 12.70 -11.43 2.07
N TRP A 200 11.79 -11.48 3.06
CA TRP A 200 10.37 -11.69 2.81
C TRP A 200 9.67 -10.48 2.18
N TYR A 201 10.19 -9.27 2.37
CA TYR A 201 9.68 -8.10 1.66
C TYR A 201 9.99 -8.21 0.17
N ASP A 202 11.22 -8.55 -0.18
CA ASP A 202 11.64 -8.71 -1.57
C ASP A 202 10.89 -9.88 -2.22
N ALA A 203 10.80 -11.04 -1.56
CA ALA A 203 9.99 -12.18 -2.03
C ALA A 203 8.50 -11.84 -2.21
N PHE A 204 7.94 -10.96 -1.37
CA PHE A 204 6.57 -10.48 -1.52
C PHE A 204 6.40 -9.58 -2.74
N LEU A 205 7.35 -8.68 -3.00
CA LEU A 205 7.35 -7.85 -4.20
C LEU A 205 7.50 -8.70 -5.46
N ASP A 206 8.39 -9.70 -5.44
CA ASP A 206 8.61 -10.61 -6.58
C ASP A 206 7.37 -11.46 -6.87
N ALA A 207 6.69 -11.97 -5.84
CA ALA A 207 5.43 -12.70 -6.00
C ALA A 207 4.27 -11.82 -6.53
N ASN A 208 4.42 -10.50 -6.47
CA ASN A 208 3.45 -9.51 -6.94
C ASN A 208 4.05 -8.60 -8.03
N ASP A 209 4.90 -9.16 -8.87
CA ASP A 209 5.51 -8.49 -10.03
C ASP A 209 4.50 -7.82 -10.97
N TRP A 210 3.28 -8.38 -11.06
CA TRP A 210 2.13 -7.83 -11.78
C TRP A 210 1.80 -6.37 -11.42
N VAL A 211 2.24 -5.87 -10.28
CA VAL A 211 2.10 -4.45 -9.93
C VAL A 211 2.77 -3.55 -10.98
N ARG A 212 3.82 -4.05 -11.66
CA ARG A 212 4.49 -3.34 -12.76
C ARG A 212 3.61 -3.16 -14.00
N ASP A 213 2.56 -3.98 -14.16
CA ASP A 213 1.57 -3.80 -15.22
C ASP A 213 0.77 -2.49 -15.02
N PHE A 214 0.63 -2.04 -13.77
CA PHE A 214 -0.06 -0.81 -13.41
C PHE A 214 0.89 0.35 -13.11
N LEU A 215 1.98 0.08 -12.39
CA LEU A 215 2.94 1.06 -11.88
C LEU A 215 4.38 0.63 -12.25
N PRO A 216 4.77 0.70 -13.52
CA PRO A 216 6.05 0.14 -14.00
C PRO A 216 7.28 0.76 -13.33
N ASN A 217 7.17 2.00 -12.87
CA ASN A 217 8.25 2.76 -12.21
C ASN A 217 8.28 2.57 -10.67
N ALA A 218 7.32 1.86 -10.06
CA ALA A 218 7.16 1.84 -8.60
C ALA A 218 8.33 1.18 -7.85
N PHE A 219 8.91 0.14 -8.45
CA PHE A 219 10.04 -0.58 -7.88
C PHE A 219 11.28 -0.33 -8.73
N GLY A 220 12.18 0.52 -8.21
CA GLY A 220 13.52 0.65 -8.76
C GLY A 220 14.30 -0.66 -8.64
N ASN A 221 15.35 -0.83 -9.46
CA ASN A 221 16.29 -1.94 -9.35
C ASN A 221 17.13 -1.77 -8.08
N ALA A 222 16.55 -2.07 -6.91
CA ALA A 222 17.28 -2.15 -5.67
C ALA A 222 17.64 -3.60 -5.40
N SER A 223 18.93 -3.91 -5.63
CA SER A 223 19.58 -5.14 -5.20
C SER A 223 19.34 -5.43 -3.73
N THR A 224 19.01 -6.69 -3.45
CA THR A 224 18.79 -7.31 -2.14
C THR A 224 20.02 -7.15 -1.25
N GLY A 225 20.01 -6.15 -0.37
CA GLY A 225 20.90 -6.11 0.78
C GLY A 225 20.38 -7.05 1.86
N GLU A 226 21.06 -8.18 2.08
CA GLU A 226 20.73 -9.11 3.14
C GLU A 226 20.93 -8.47 4.53
N ALA A 227 19.86 -7.95 5.13
CA ALA A 227 19.85 -7.69 6.55
C ALA A 227 19.66 -9.03 7.30
N ARG A 228 20.76 -9.65 7.73
CA ARG A 228 20.74 -10.78 8.67
C ARG A 228 20.13 -10.32 9.99
N ARG A 229 18.87 -10.69 10.22
CA ARG A 229 18.17 -10.41 11.48
C ARG A 229 18.67 -11.40 12.53
N ASP A 230 19.50 -10.92 13.47
CA ASP A 230 19.88 -11.74 14.62
C ASP A 230 18.66 -11.90 15.55
N ARG A 231 17.95 -13.03 15.39
CA ARG A 231 16.82 -13.37 16.26
C ARG A 231 17.36 -13.62 17.67
N ARG A 232 16.98 -12.79 18.64
CA ARG A 232 17.25 -13.02 20.08
C ARG A 232 16.85 -14.45 20.49
N SER A 233 17.65 -15.08 21.34
CA SER A 233 17.55 -16.49 21.74
C SER A 233 16.17 -16.87 22.30
N ALA A 234 15.54 -16.01 23.12
CA ALA A 234 14.23 -16.27 23.71
C ALA A 234 13.11 -16.45 22.67
N THR A 235 13.11 -15.63 21.60
CA THR A 235 12.12 -15.78 20.51
C THR A 235 12.31 -17.10 19.75
N ARG A 236 13.55 -17.62 19.65
CA ARG A 236 13.82 -18.92 19.02
C ARG A 236 13.25 -20.07 19.85
N VAL A 237 13.39 -20.03 21.17
CA VAL A 237 12.84 -21.05 22.07
C VAL A 237 11.31 -21.04 22.05
N ALA A 238 10.70 -19.85 22.19
CA ALA A 238 9.25 -19.70 22.08
C ALA A 238 8.73 -20.16 20.71
N THR A 239 9.44 -19.83 19.62
CA THR A 239 9.10 -20.30 18.27
C THR A 239 9.15 -21.82 18.18
N ARG A 240 10.18 -22.47 18.74
CA ARG A 240 10.29 -23.94 18.74
C ARG A 240 9.17 -24.61 19.51
N LEU A 241 8.87 -24.13 20.73
CA LEU A 241 7.78 -24.67 21.55
C LEU A 241 6.42 -24.47 20.89
N LEU A 242 6.12 -23.25 20.45
CA LEU A 242 4.86 -22.90 19.80
C LEU A 242 4.73 -23.48 18.38
N SER A 243 5.83 -23.95 17.78
CA SER A 243 5.79 -24.65 16.50
C SER A 243 5.36 -26.11 16.62
N THR A 244 5.30 -26.66 17.83
CA THR A 244 4.83 -28.04 18.05
C THR A 244 3.34 -28.18 17.71
N ARG A 245 2.94 -29.40 17.33
CA ARG A 245 1.55 -29.73 16.98
C ARG A 245 0.55 -29.53 18.13
N LEU A 246 1.05 -29.35 19.35
CA LEU A 246 0.24 -29.05 20.54
C LEU A 246 -0.60 -27.77 20.39
N PHE A 247 -0.12 -26.81 19.59
CA PHE A 247 -0.82 -25.53 19.37
C PHE A 247 -1.68 -25.52 18.10
N ASP A 248 -1.69 -26.61 17.32
CA ASP A 248 -2.52 -26.71 16.12
C ASP A 248 -4.03 -26.66 16.43
N PRO A 249 -4.54 -27.25 17.53
CA PRO A 249 -5.94 -27.07 17.92
C PRO A 249 -6.29 -25.60 18.22
N LEU A 250 -5.37 -24.84 18.82
CA LEU A 250 -5.58 -23.42 19.12
C LEU A 250 -5.59 -22.56 17.85
N GLU A 251 -4.68 -22.83 16.90
CA GLU A 251 -4.68 -22.23 15.56
C GLU A 251 -6.04 -22.44 14.86
N ARG A 252 -6.52 -23.70 14.82
CA ARG A 252 -7.82 -24.04 14.22
C ARG A 252 -8.98 -23.37 14.94
N TRP A 253 -8.99 -23.39 16.27
CA TRP A 253 -10.04 -22.76 17.06
C TRP A 253 -10.12 -21.26 16.79
N GLU A 254 -9.00 -20.53 16.75
CA GLU A 254 -9.00 -19.08 16.50
C GLU A 254 -9.47 -18.77 15.08
N MET A 255 -9.02 -19.55 14.09
CA MET A 255 -9.52 -19.48 12.72
C MET A 255 -11.04 -19.66 12.68
N GLU A 256 -11.56 -20.77 13.19
CA GLU A 256 -12.99 -21.11 13.16
C GLU A 256 -13.83 -20.07 13.91
N ARG A 257 -13.37 -19.61 15.08
CA ARG A 257 -14.05 -18.56 15.85
C ARG A 257 -14.17 -17.27 15.05
N LYS A 258 -13.08 -16.83 14.41
CA LYS A 258 -13.03 -15.56 13.69
C LYS A 258 -13.77 -15.63 12.37
N VAL A 259 -13.60 -16.71 11.59
CA VAL A 259 -14.35 -16.97 10.35
C VAL A 259 -15.86 -17.03 10.63
N ARG A 260 -16.30 -17.74 11.68
CA ARG A 260 -17.73 -17.75 12.07
C ARG A 260 -18.28 -16.37 12.37
N ARG A 261 -17.57 -15.58 13.20
CA ARG A 261 -18.00 -14.23 13.58
C ARG A 261 -18.13 -13.30 12.37
N LEU A 262 -17.26 -13.45 11.39
CA LEU A 262 -17.20 -12.58 10.21
C LEU A 262 -18.16 -13.02 9.11
N ARG A 263 -18.39 -14.33 8.91
CA ARG A 263 -19.49 -14.81 8.06
C ARG A 263 -20.83 -14.28 8.53
N ALA A 264 -21.10 -14.38 9.84
CA ALA A 264 -22.31 -13.80 10.44
C ALA A 264 -22.39 -12.27 10.31
N ARG A 265 -21.26 -11.56 10.13
CA ARG A 265 -21.24 -10.12 9.86
C ARG A 265 -21.45 -9.81 8.38
N GLN A 266 -20.80 -10.57 7.50
CA GLN A 266 -20.95 -10.49 6.04
C GLN A 266 -22.40 -10.72 5.62
N GLU A 267 -23.07 -11.72 6.21
CA GLU A 267 -24.49 -11.99 6.00
C GLU A 267 -25.40 -10.83 6.42
N ARG A 268 -24.98 -10.00 7.39
CA ARG A 268 -25.75 -8.86 7.90
C ARG A 268 -25.47 -7.55 7.17
N GLU A 269 -24.21 -7.29 6.83
CA GLU A 269 -23.74 -5.98 6.35
C GLU A 269 -23.38 -5.96 4.85
N GLY A 270 -23.31 -7.12 4.20
CA GLY A 270 -22.81 -7.25 2.83
C GLY A 270 -21.29 -7.03 2.72
N GLY A 271 -20.72 -7.34 1.55
CA GLY A 271 -19.30 -7.18 1.24
C GLY A 271 -18.53 -8.50 1.05
N SER A 272 -17.31 -8.41 0.55
CA SER A 272 -16.40 -9.54 0.31
C SER A 272 -15.25 -9.49 1.31
N VAL A 273 -15.08 -10.56 2.06
CA VAL A 273 -13.95 -10.71 2.98
C VAL A 273 -13.18 -11.98 2.65
N ALA A 274 -11.90 -11.83 2.33
CA ALA A 274 -11.01 -12.95 2.06
C ALA A 274 -10.47 -13.48 3.39
N PHE A 275 -11.13 -14.52 3.92
CA PHE A 275 -10.61 -15.30 5.03
C PHE A 275 -10.31 -16.71 4.54
N SER A 276 -9.03 -17.05 4.54
CA SER A 276 -8.57 -18.40 4.25
C SER A 276 -7.65 -18.88 5.37
N VAL A 277 -7.19 -20.12 5.28
CA VAL A 277 -6.14 -20.64 6.17
C VAL A 277 -4.87 -19.76 6.10
N HIS A 278 -4.68 -19.04 4.99
CA HIS A 278 -3.44 -18.35 4.64
C HIS A 278 -3.56 -16.83 4.57
N GLU A 279 -4.77 -16.28 4.70
CA GLU A 279 -5.04 -14.85 4.57
C GLU A 279 -6.12 -14.41 5.58
N CYS A 280 -5.85 -13.30 6.26
CA CYS A 280 -6.84 -12.56 7.04
C CYS A 280 -6.81 -11.10 6.61
N ARG A 281 -7.76 -10.73 5.73
CA ARG A 281 -7.97 -9.37 5.20
C ARG A 281 -9.22 -8.73 5.80
N GLY A 282 -9.17 -7.48 6.25
CA GLY A 282 -10.37 -6.71 6.62
C GLY A 282 -10.98 -5.97 5.41
N HIS A 283 -12.31 -5.90 5.26
CA HIS A 283 -13.12 -5.00 4.39
C HIS A 283 -12.53 -4.31 3.12
N PHE A 284 -11.62 -4.92 2.37
CA PHE A 284 -10.98 -4.26 1.21
C PHE A 284 -11.83 -4.26 -0.06
N ALA A 285 -12.35 -5.41 -0.51
CA ALA A 285 -12.83 -5.48 -1.91
C ALA A 285 -14.07 -4.60 -2.23
N ALA A 286 -14.92 -4.28 -1.24
CA ALA A 286 -15.98 -3.27 -1.44
C ALA A 286 -15.44 -1.83 -1.48
N HIS A 287 -14.35 -1.55 -0.74
CA HIS A 287 -13.68 -0.27 -0.75
C HIS A 287 -12.94 -0.06 -2.08
N ASP A 288 -12.15 -1.04 -2.52
CA ASP A 288 -11.39 -1.02 -3.78
C ASP A 288 -12.32 -0.75 -4.96
N ALA A 289 -13.45 -1.47 -5.06
CA ALA A 289 -14.43 -1.30 -6.13
C ALA A 289 -15.02 0.12 -6.16
N ARG A 290 -15.32 0.69 -4.99
CA ARG A 290 -15.84 2.06 -4.89
C ARG A 290 -14.80 3.10 -5.30
N ILE A 291 -13.53 2.92 -4.90
CA ILE A 291 -12.44 3.81 -5.30
C ILE A 291 -12.23 3.75 -6.81
N LEU A 292 -12.20 2.56 -7.39
CA LEU A 292 -12.00 2.37 -8.83
C LEU A 292 -13.19 2.87 -9.67
N ALA A 293 -14.42 2.75 -9.17
CA ALA A 293 -15.59 3.36 -9.80
C ALA A 293 -15.48 4.89 -9.79
N THR A 294 -15.21 5.49 -8.62
CA THR A 294 -15.00 6.95 -8.49
C THR A 294 -13.84 7.43 -9.36
N TYR A 295 -12.76 6.65 -9.46
CA TYR A 295 -11.63 6.94 -10.33
C TYR A 295 -12.06 7.00 -11.80
N SER A 296 -12.80 5.99 -12.26
CA SER A 296 -13.29 5.90 -13.63
C SER A 296 -14.23 7.08 -13.96
N ASP A 297 -15.12 7.43 -13.04
CA ASP A 297 -16.02 8.59 -13.17
C ASP A 297 -15.26 9.91 -13.26
N ARG A 298 -14.23 10.12 -12.41
CA ARG A 298 -13.40 11.32 -12.48
C ARG A 298 -12.59 11.37 -13.77
N LEU A 299 -12.05 10.25 -14.23
CA LEU A 299 -11.32 10.18 -15.50
C LEU A 299 -12.19 10.55 -16.70
N ALA A 300 -13.48 10.20 -16.69
CA ALA A 300 -14.42 10.57 -17.75
C ALA A 300 -14.52 12.10 -17.94
N ALA A 301 -14.41 12.88 -16.85
CA ALA A 301 -14.37 14.35 -16.93
C ALA A 301 -13.12 14.90 -17.63
N TYR A 302 -12.05 14.09 -17.75
CA TYR A 302 -10.83 14.42 -18.46
C TYR A 302 -10.73 13.73 -19.83
N ALA A 303 -11.76 12.98 -20.28
CA ALA A 303 -11.69 12.20 -21.51
C ALA A 303 -11.29 13.03 -22.75
N ALA A 304 -11.78 14.26 -22.87
CA ALA A 304 -11.41 15.19 -23.96
C ALA A 304 -9.95 15.69 -23.88
N ALA A 305 -9.32 15.64 -22.70
CA ALA A 305 -7.91 15.95 -22.50
C ALA A 305 -7.01 14.71 -22.69
N LEU A 306 -7.61 13.51 -22.67
CA LEU A 306 -6.95 12.20 -22.77
C LEU A 306 -7.05 11.60 -24.19
N SER A 307 -7.92 12.14 -25.05
CA SER A 307 -8.06 11.84 -26.49
C SER A 307 -7.04 12.58 -27.36
#